data_AF-A0A2D6X6P7-F1
#
_entry.id   AF-A0A2D6X6P7-F1
#
_cell.length_a   1.000
_cell.length_b   1.000
_cell.length_c   1.000
_cell.angle_alpha   90.00
_cell.angle_beta   90.00
_cell.angle_gamma   90.00
#
_symmetry.space_group_name_H-M   'P 1'
#
loop_
_entity.id
_entity.type
_entity.pdbx_description
1 polymer ?
#
loop_
_entity_poly.entity_id
_entity_poly.type
_entity_poly.pdbx_seq_one_letter_code
_entity_poly.pdbx_strand_id
1 'polypeptide(L)' 'MRNYELIKAIYDRCPDATDHPYTVDQYFDRCQDIIDMIELHRPEIAGKLPTHESLMEEMRKYPHRDNHMD' A
#
# COMPACT_ATOMS: atom_id res chain seq x y z
N MET A 1 -9.64 14.90 5.89
CA MET A 1 -8.34 14.91 5.21
C MET A 1 -8.59 14.85 3.71
N ARG A 2 -7.94 15.68 2.90
CA ARG A 2 -8.06 15.61 1.42
C ARG A 2 -7.28 14.41 0.88
N ASN A 3 -7.64 13.94 -0.31
CA ASN A 3 -7.02 12.75 -0.91
C ASN A 3 -5.49 12.82 -0.97
N TYR A 4 -4.93 13.97 -1.35
CA TYR A 4 -3.48 14.13 -1.42
C TYR A 4 -2.79 14.12 -0.04
N GLU A 5 -3.47 14.61 0.99
CA GLU A 5 -2.96 14.62 2.38
C GLU A 5 -2.92 13.19 2.93
N LEU A 6 -3.93 12.38 2.59
CA LEU A 6 -4.00 10.96 2.95
C LEU A 6 -2.91 10.16 2.24
N ILE A 7 -2.74 10.36 0.93
CA ILE A 7 -1.69 9.70 0.17
C ILE A 7 -0.32 10.03 0.77
N LYS A 8 -0.05 11.31 1.08
CA LYS A 8 1.20 11.70 1.75
C LYS A 8 1.36 11.00 3.11
N ALA A 9 0.30 10.97 3.92
CA ALA A 9 0.31 10.32 5.23
C ALA A 9 0.57 8.80 5.17
N ILE A 10 0.14 8.13 4.08
CA ILE A 10 0.45 6.73 3.80
C ILE A 10 1.94 6.58 3.45
N TYR A 11 2.46 7.40 2.54
CA TYR A 11 3.89 7.37 2.18
C TYR A 11 4.79 7.60 3.39
N ASP A 12 4.48 8.59 4.23
CA ASP A 12 5.23 8.90 5.45
C ASP A 12 5.21 7.73 6.47
N ARG A 13 4.25 6.80 6.37
CA ARG A 13 4.11 5.66 7.28
C ARG A 13 4.50 4.32 6.67
N CYS A 14 4.70 4.27 5.36
CA CYS A 14 5.05 3.05 4.66
C CYS A 14 6.39 2.54 5.20
N PRO A 15 6.48 1.28 5.66
CA PRO A 15 7.71 0.76 6.22
C PRO A 15 8.78 0.62 5.13
N ASP A 16 9.86 1.39 5.25
CA ASP A 16 11.01 1.33 4.35
C ASP A 16 12.09 0.40 4.92
N ALA A 17 12.30 -0.74 4.23
CA ALA A 17 13.31 -1.73 4.59
C ALA A 17 14.75 -1.22 4.45
N THR A 18 14.95 -0.17 3.66
CA THR A 18 16.29 0.37 3.35
C THR A 18 16.77 1.36 4.41
N ASP A 19 15.84 2.04 5.08
CA ASP A 19 16.14 3.05 6.09
C ASP A 19 16.27 2.43 7.49
N HIS A 20 15.40 1.47 7.84
CA HIS A 20 15.44 0.79 9.13
C HIS A 20 15.03 -0.70 9.01
N PRO A 21 15.81 -1.65 9.56
CA PRO A 21 15.38 -3.04 9.61
C PRO A 21 14.25 -3.20 10.62
N TYR A 22 13.03 -3.31 10.14
CA TYR A 22 11.86 -3.64 10.97
C TYR A 22 11.78 -5.15 11.21
N THR A 23 11.30 -5.55 12.39
CA THR A 23 10.86 -6.93 12.61
C THR A 23 9.57 -7.21 11.84
N VAL A 24 9.23 -8.49 11.68
CA VAL A 24 7.98 -8.91 11.02
C VAL A 24 6.77 -8.26 11.69
N ASP A 25 6.71 -8.27 13.02
CA ASP A 25 5.59 -7.67 13.77
C ASP A 25 5.50 -6.15 13.55
N GLN A 26 6.64 -5.46 13.52
CA GLN A 26 6.66 -4.02 13.23
C GLN A 26 6.17 -3.70 11.82
N TYR A 27 6.47 -4.55 10.83
CA TYR A 27 5.88 -4.43 9.50
C TYR A 27 4.35 -4.56 9.54
N PHE A 28 3.84 -5.55 10.27
CA PHE A 28 2.41 -5.76 10.41
C PHE A 28 1.72 -4.58 11.09
N ASP A 29 2.27 -4.10 12.21
CA ASP A 29 1.72 -2.96 12.95
C ASP A 29 1.65 -1.71 12.07
N ARG A 30 2.70 -1.40 11.31
CA ARG A 30 2.71 -0.24 10.41
C ARG A 30 1.72 -0.38 9.26
N CYS A 31 1.55 -1.58 8.72
CA CYS A 31 0.53 -1.85 7.71
C CYS A 31 -0.88 -1.69 8.28
N GLN A 32 -1.12 -2.16 9.51
CA GLN A 32 -2.41 -2.03 10.16
C GLN A 32 -2.75 -0.56 10.47
N ASP A 33 -1.79 0.22 10.95
CA ASP A 33 -1.93 1.68 11.16
C ASP A 33 -2.37 2.42 9.89
N ILE A 34 -1.81 2.01 8.74
CA ILE A 34 -2.18 2.57 7.43
C ILE A 34 -3.62 2.19 7.07
N ILE A 35 -4.00 0.93 7.28
CA ILE A 35 -5.36 0.44 7.02
C ILE A 35 -6.37 1.22 7.85
N ASP A 36 -6.15 1.29 9.18
CA ASP A 36 -7.06 1.96 10.11
C ASP A 36 -7.25 3.44 9.76
N MET A 37 -6.17 4.11 9.34
CA MET A 37 -6.25 5.50 8.86
C MET A 37 -7.06 5.65 7.58
N ILE A 38 -6.88 4.72 6.63
CA ILE A 38 -7.66 4.73 5.38
C ILE A 38 -9.13 4.49 5.70
N GLU A 39 -9.47 3.55 6.57
CA GLU A 39 -10.85 3.27 6.96
C GLU A 39 -11.51 4.47 7.66
N LEU A 40 -10.77 5.17 8.53
CA LEU A 40 -11.25 6.37 9.21
C LEU A 40 -11.56 7.52 8.24
N HIS A 41 -10.71 7.72 7.22
CA HIS A 41 -10.81 8.86 6.32
C HIS A 41 -11.53 8.57 5.00
N ARG A 42 -11.64 7.29 4.61
CA ARG A 42 -12.24 6.80 3.37
C ARG A 42 -13.09 5.55 3.64
N PRO A 43 -14.16 5.69 4.45
CA PRO A 43 -15.03 4.55 4.76
C PRO A 43 -15.69 3.95 3.52
N GLU A 44 -15.77 4.69 2.40
CA GLU A 44 -16.33 4.18 1.15
C GLU A 44 -15.52 3.05 0.50
N ILE A 45 -14.25 2.89 0.89
CA ILE A 45 -13.36 1.80 0.43
C ILE A 45 -13.00 0.80 1.53
N ALA A 46 -13.44 1.02 2.78
CA ALA A 46 -13.24 0.08 3.88
C ALA A 46 -13.81 -1.30 3.53
N GLY A 47 -13.06 -2.37 3.85
CA GLY A 47 -13.45 -3.75 3.53
C GLY A 47 -13.46 -4.11 2.03
N LYS A 48 -13.12 -3.18 1.12
CA LYS A 48 -12.97 -3.45 -0.33
C LYS A 48 -11.51 -3.67 -0.71
N LEU A 49 -10.75 -4.30 0.19
CA LEU A 49 -9.36 -4.65 -0.11
C LEU A 49 -9.35 -5.65 -1.28
N PRO A 50 -8.53 -5.41 -2.30
CA PRO A 50 -8.38 -6.36 -3.38
C PRO A 50 -7.82 -7.68 -2.82
N THR A 51 -8.44 -8.79 -3.19
CA THR A 51 -7.89 -10.12 -2.87
C THR A 51 -6.56 -10.31 -3.59
N HIS A 52 -5.72 -11.20 -3.06
CA HIS A 52 -4.48 -11.58 -3.73
C HIS A 52 -4.70 -11.98 -5.20
N GLU A 53 -5.79 -12.71 -5.47
CA GLU A 53 -6.21 -13.10 -6.81
C GLU A 53 -6.54 -11.89 -7.69
N SER A 54 -7.33 -10.93 -7.19
CA SER A 54 -7.67 -9.72 -7.95
C SER A 54 -6.47 -8.82 -8.23
N LEU A 55 -5.50 -8.77 -7.31
CA LEU A 55 -4.23 -8.06 -7.53
C LEU A 55 -3.41 -8.71 -8.64
N MET A 56 -3.29 -10.04 -8.62
CA MET A 56 -2.55 -10.80 -9.64
C MET A 56 -3.20 -10.66 -11.02
N GLU A 57 -4.53 -10.61 -11.09
CA GLU A 57 -5.25 -10.38 -12.33
C GLU A 57 -5.04 -8.97 -12.89
N GLU A 58 -5.10 -7.93 -12.06
CA GLU A 58 -4.85 -6.55 -12.50
C GLU A 58 -3.39 -6.34 -12.93
N MET A 59 -2.42 -6.95 -12.23
CA MET A 59 -1.01 -6.93 -12.64
C MET A 59 -0.78 -7.62 -13.99
N ARG A 60 -1.54 -8.67 -14.31
CA ARG A 60 -1.45 -9.37 -15.60
C ARG A 60 -1.92 -8.51 -16.78
N LYS A 61 -2.81 -7.54 -16.53
CA LYS A 61 -3.36 -6.63 -17.55
C LYS A 61 -2.31 -5.64 -18.06
N TYR A 62 -1.35 -5.28 -17.23
CA TYR A 62 -0.24 -4.38 -17.56
C TYR A 62 1.08 -5.10 -17.36
N PRO A 63 1.42 -6.09 -18.21
CA PRO A 63 2.73 -6.72 -18.11
C PRO A 63 3.78 -5.63 -18.24
N HIS A 64 4.64 -5.49 -17.23
CA HIS A 64 5.79 -4.60 -17.31
C HIS A 64 6.54 -4.97 -18.58
N ARG A 65 6.51 -4.08 -19.59
CA ARG A 65 7.49 -4.15 -20.66
C ARG A 65 8.81 -3.87 -19.96
N ASP A 66 9.64 -4.89 -19.82
CA ASP A 66 11.04 -4.72 -19.47
C ASP A 66 11.60 -3.76 -20.52
N ASN A 67 11.69 -2.48 -20.18
CA ASN A 67 12.48 -1.53 -20.93
C ASN A 67 13.94 -1.86 -20.62
N HIS A 68 14.42 -2.98 -21.17
CA HIS A 68 15.83 -3.18 -21.41
C HIS A 68 16.25 -2.03 -22.33
N MET A 69 16.86 -1.01 -21.73
CA MET A 69 17.61 -0.02 -22.49
C MET A 69 18.89 -0.74 -22.93
N ASP A 70 18.94 -1.13 -24.20
CA ASP A 70 20.18 -1.56 -24.88
C ASP A 70 21.27 -0.47 -24.80
#